data_AF-A0A635HDK9-F1
#
_entry.id   AF-A0A635HDK9-F1
#
_cell.length_a   1.000
_cell.length_b   1.000
_cell.length_c   1.000
_cell.angle_alpha   90.00
_cell.angle_beta   90.00
_cell.angle_gamma   90.00
#
_symmetry.space_group_name_H-M   'P 1'
#
loop_
_entity.id
_entity.type
_entity.pdbx_description
1 polymer ?
#
loop_
_entity_poly.entity_id
_entity_poly.type
_entity_poly.pdbx_seq_one_letter_code
_entity_poly.pdbx_strand_id
1 'polypeptide(L)'
;IEKLKECTVIANTLKKIKYTEQFPEITFEIIKGMNEELFPEEAKKLFEALLLTKQEIWNYENEYRSIIPIKNLAENGLFSLPKECFKSVTLGCAMQEQDRNKILCMIHNHLPETSIFENKINKRNYSLDHLKV
;
A
#
# COMPACT_ATOMS: atom_id res chain seq x y z
N ILE A 1 -0.86 11.05 6.19
CA ILE A 1 -1.36 10.34 7.40
C ILE A 1 -2.51 11.09 8.05
N GLU A 2 -2.41 12.41 8.28
CA GLU A 2 -3.46 13.14 9.03
C GLU A 2 -4.86 13.04 8.40
N LYS A 3 -4.99 13.17 7.08
CA LYS A 3 -6.25 12.95 6.35
C LYS A 3 -6.70 11.50 6.25
N LEU A 4 -5.75 10.55 6.34
CA LEU A 4 -6.09 9.13 6.48
C LEU A 4 -6.74 8.82 7.82
N LYS A 5 -6.50 9.63 8.88
CA LYS A 5 -7.14 9.45 10.20
C LYS A 5 -8.67 9.60 10.13
N GLU A 6 -9.17 10.33 9.13
CA GLU A 6 -10.61 10.46 8.86
C GLU A 6 -11.19 9.12 8.33
N CYS A 7 -10.37 8.27 7.71
CA CYS A 7 -10.70 6.88 7.38
C CYS A 7 -10.31 5.95 8.54
N THR A 8 -11.08 6.02 9.62
CA THR A 8 -10.79 5.36 10.91
C THR A 8 -10.49 3.86 10.77
N VAL A 9 -11.17 3.17 9.86
CA VAL A 9 -10.98 1.73 9.61
C VAL A 9 -9.55 1.42 9.18
N ILE A 10 -8.98 2.20 8.25
CA ILE A 10 -7.61 1.97 7.74
C ILE A 10 -6.58 2.53 8.72
N ALA A 11 -6.84 3.72 9.27
CA ALA A 11 -5.90 4.40 10.13
C ALA A 11 -5.60 3.64 11.42
N ASN A 12 -6.61 3.00 12.01
CA ASN A 12 -6.47 2.28 13.28
C ASN A 12 -5.70 0.97 13.13
N THR A 13 -5.69 0.38 11.93
CA THR A 13 -5.02 -0.89 11.64
C THR A 13 -3.71 -0.72 10.89
N LEU A 14 -3.27 0.53 10.66
CA LEU A 14 -2.02 0.82 9.97
C LEU A 14 -0.81 0.39 10.83
N LYS A 15 0.05 -0.45 10.27
CA LYS A 15 1.27 -0.95 10.90
C LYS A 15 2.45 -0.68 9.98
N LYS A 16 3.53 -0.14 10.54
CA LYS A 16 4.78 0.05 9.80
C LYS A 16 5.45 -1.31 9.59
N ILE A 17 5.98 -1.53 8.39
CA ILE A 17 6.73 -2.76 8.10
C ILE A 17 8.10 -2.71 8.78
N LYS A 18 8.46 -3.84 9.38
CA LYS A 18 9.79 -4.10 9.93
C LYS A 18 10.66 -4.68 8.81
N TYR A 19 11.81 -4.05 8.59
CA TYR A 19 12.80 -4.50 7.63
C TYR A 19 13.91 -5.27 8.34
N THR A 20 14.42 -6.32 7.70
CA THR A 20 15.45 -7.21 8.27
C THR A 20 16.25 -7.88 7.16
N GLU A 21 17.53 -8.14 7.44
CA GLU A 21 18.43 -8.89 6.53
C GLU A 21 18.23 -10.40 6.60
N GLN A 22 17.59 -10.90 7.66
CA GLN A 22 17.39 -12.32 7.93
C GLN A 22 15.92 -12.72 7.74
N PHE A 23 15.69 -13.97 7.34
CA PHE A 23 14.35 -14.55 7.34
C PHE A 23 13.78 -14.57 8.76
N PRO A 24 12.47 -14.37 8.94
CA PRO A 24 11.84 -14.54 10.24
C PRO A 24 12.01 -15.99 10.69
N GLU A 25 12.53 -16.19 11.90
CA GLU A 25 12.61 -17.51 12.51
C GLU A 25 11.23 -17.92 13.01
N ILE A 26 10.64 -18.95 12.41
CA ILE A 26 9.34 -19.49 12.80
C ILE A 26 9.58 -20.74 13.66
N THR A 27 9.65 -20.54 14.98
CA THR A 27 9.85 -21.63 15.95
C THR A 27 8.52 -22.29 16.33
N PHE A 28 8.58 -23.48 16.94
CA PHE A 28 7.38 -24.14 17.48
C PHE A 28 6.61 -23.27 18.48
N GLU A 29 7.30 -22.46 19.29
CA GLU A 29 6.66 -21.52 20.20
C GLU A 29 5.86 -20.46 19.44
N ILE A 30 6.41 -19.91 18.36
CA ILE A 30 5.70 -18.92 17.53
C ILE A 30 4.50 -19.57 16.81
N ILE A 31 4.62 -20.82 16.36
CA ILE A 31 3.53 -21.55 15.69
C ILE A 31 2.32 -21.76 16.60
N LYS A 32 2.49 -21.84 17.94
CA LYS A 32 1.34 -21.92 18.87
C LYS A 32 0.37 -20.76 18.68
N GLY A 33 0.86 -19.61 18.21
CA GLY A 33 0.07 -18.45 17.85
C GLY A 33 -0.98 -18.67 16.75
N MET A 34 -0.97 -19.81 16.06
CA MET A 34 -2.09 -20.19 15.19
C MET A 34 -3.41 -20.38 15.96
N ASN A 35 -3.34 -20.64 17.27
CA ASN A 35 -4.49 -20.62 18.17
C ASN A 35 -4.46 -19.34 19.02
N GLU A 36 -4.99 -18.26 18.46
CA GLU A 36 -5.02 -16.92 19.08
C GLU A 36 -5.74 -16.90 20.44
N GLU A 37 -6.78 -17.71 20.61
CA GLU A 37 -7.56 -17.76 21.86
C GLU A 37 -6.73 -18.25 23.05
N LEU A 38 -5.84 -19.22 22.81
CA LEU A 38 -4.99 -19.79 23.86
C LEU A 38 -3.62 -19.10 23.96
N PHE A 39 -3.10 -18.58 22.85
CA PHE A 39 -1.74 -18.03 22.75
C PHE A 39 -1.71 -16.66 22.05
N PRO A 40 -2.33 -15.63 22.63
CA PRO A 40 -2.48 -14.33 21.99
C PRO A 40 -1.15 -13.60 21.74
N GLU A 41 -0.16 -13.77 22.61
CA GLU A 41 1.16 -13.13 22.44
C GLU A 41 1.97 -13.78 21.31
N GLU A 42 1.94 -15.11 21.21
CA GLU A 42 2.53 -15.86 20.10
C GLU A 42 1.81 -15.55 18.79
N ALA A 43 0.48 -15.40 18.81
CA ALA A 43 -0.30 -15.03 17.64
C ALA A 43 0.13 -13.67 17.09
N LYS A 44 0.36 -12.69 17.97
CA LYS A 44 0.91 -11.39 17.59
C LYS A 44 2.30 -11.51 16.97
N LYS A 45 3.20 -12.30 17.55
CA LYS A 45 4.55 -12.53 17.00
C LYS A 45 4.50 -13.21 15.63
N LEU A 46 3.64 -14.22 15.48
CA LEU A 46 3.43 -14.94 14.23
C LEU A 46 2.88 -13.99 13.14
N PHE A 47 1.89 -13.16 13.49
CA PHE A 47 1.33 -12.14 12.60
C PHE A 47 2.39 -11.14 12.14
N GLU A 48 3.20 -10.61 13.07
CA GLU A 48 4.28 -9.68 12.74
C GLU A 48 5.33 -10.32 11.82
N ALA A 49 5.72 -11.57 12.11
CA ALA A 49 6.68 -12.33 11.31
C ALA A 49 6.18 -12.60 9.88
N LEU A 50 4.91 -12.98 9.71
CA LEU A 50 4.37 -13.35 8.40
C LEU A 50 3.93 -12.15 7.57
N LEU A 51 3.33 -11.14 8.19
CA LEU A 51 2.61 -10.08 7.47
C LEU A 51 3.26 -8.71 7.59
N LEU A 52 4.11 -8.48 8.60
CA LEU A 52 4.73 -7.18 8.85
C LEU A 52 6.25 -7.17 8.74
N THR A 53 6.84 -8.26 8.25
CA THR A 53 8.29 -8.38 8.03
C THR A 53 8.60 -8.40 6.54
N LYS A 54 9.60 -7.62 6.11
CA LYS A 54 10.09 -7.57 4.74
C LYS A 54 11.62 -7.52 4.73
N GLN A 55 12.22 -7.95 3.63
CA GLN A 55 13.67 -7.97 3.52
C GLN A 55 14.25 -6.54 3.36
N GLU A 56 15.41 -6.28 3.98
CA GLU A 56 16.04 -4.96 4.13
C GLU A 56 16.30 -4.21 2.81
N ILE A 57 16.55 -4.91 1.69
CA ILE A 57 16.75 -4.28 0.37
C ILE A 57 15.55 -3.45 -0.04
N TRP A 58 14.36 -3.72 0.50
CA TRP A 58 13.12 -3.00 0.22
C TRP A 58 12.84 -1.86 1.20
N ASN A 59 13.77 -1.51 2.11
CA ASN A 59 13.55 -0.48 3.12
C ASN A 59 13.24 0.91 2.54
N TYR A 60 13.70 1.17 1.31
CA TYR A 60 13.53 2.43 0.60
C TYR A 60 12.05 2.73 0.28
N GLU A 61 11.18 1.72 0.31
CA GLU A 61 9.75 1.90 0.09
C GLU A 61 9.05 2.55 1.30
N ASN A 62 9.62 2.45 2.51
CA ASN A 62 9.04 2.96 3.75
C ASN A 62 7.56 2.55 3.91
N GLU A 63 7.30 1.24 3.76
CA GLU A 63 5.98 0.64 3.61
C GLU A 63 5.18 0.61 4.93
N TYR A 64 3.86 0.78 4.81
CA TYR A 64 2.89 0.55 5.85
C TYR A 64 1.82 -0.41 5.32
N ARG A 65 1.40 -1.39 6.13
CA ARG A 65 0.29 -2.30 5.81
C ARG A 65 -0.88 -2.07 6.74
N SER A 66 -2.07 -2.33 6.23
CA SER A 66 -3.31 -2.33 7.00
C SER A 66 -4.05 -3.62 6.69
N ILE A 67 -4.45 -4.35 7.73
CA ILE A 67 -5.17 -5.61 7.61
C ILE A 67 -6.56 -5.40 8.18
N ILE A 68 -7.56 -5.49 7.31
CA ILE A 68 -8.93 -5.09 7.61
C ILE A 68 -9.85 -6.29 7.37
N PRO A 69 -10.76 -6.60 8.32
CA PRO A 69 -11.76 -7.64 8.11
C PRO A 69 -12.63 -7.36 6.89
N ILE A 70 -12.93 -8.39 6.09
CA ILE A 70 -13.77 -8.27 4.87
C ILE A 70 -15.13 -7.62 5.17
N LYS A 71 -15.71 -7.90 6.35
CA LYS A 71 -16.98 -7.29 6.80
C LYS A 71 -16.96 -5.76 6.90
N ASN A 72 -15.79 -5.14 6.91
CA ASN A 72 -15.62 -3.68 6.95
C ASN A 72 -15.41 -3.07 5.55
N LEU A 73 -15.45 -3.88 4.48
CA LEU A 73 -15.37 -3.42 3.10
C LEU A 73 -16.77 -3.03 2.59
N ALA A 74 -16.83 -2.18 1.57
CA ALA A 74 -18.07 -1.93 0.84
C ALA A 74 -18.51 -3.18 0.05
N GLU A 75 -19.75 -3.20 -0.45
CA GLU A 75 -20.33 -4.35 -1.17
C GLU A 75 -19.51 -4.81 -2.38
N ASN A 76 -18.78 -3.89 -3.01
CA ASN A 76 -17.88 -4.18 -4.12
C ASN A 76 -16.50 -4.73 -3.68
N GLY A 77 -16.31 -5.00 -2.39
CA GLY A 77 -15.04 -5.49 -1.83
C GLY A 77 -13.95 -4.42 -1.72
N LEU A 78 -14.28 -3.13 -1.84
CA LEU A 78 -13.32 -2.03 -1.76
C LEU A 78 -13.53 -1.19 -0.51
N PHE A 79 -12.48 -0.45 -0.12
CA PHE A 79 -12.59 0.63 0.86
C PHE A 79 -12.59 1.98 0.15
N SER A 80 -13.31 2.94 0.73
CA SER A 80 -13.33 4.31 0.23
C SER A 80 -12.28 5.16 0.94
N LEU A 81 -11.38 5.75 0.15
CA LEU A 81 -10.46 6.78 0.65
C LEU A 81 -11.05 8.18 0.38
N PRO A 82 -10.92 9.12 1.33
CA PRO A 82 -11.21 10.52 1.06
C PRO A 82 -10.41 11.01 -0.15
N LYS A 83 -11.04 11.79 -1.03
CA LYS A 83 -10.43 12.25 -2.29
C LYS A 83 -9.17 13.08 -2.05
N GLU A 84 -9.14 13.78 -0.92
CA GLU A 84 -8.05 14.62 -0.44
C GLU A 84 -6.78 13.82 -0.13
N CYS A 85 -6.89 12.50 0.03
CA CYS A 85 -5.74 11.60 0.21
C CYS A 85 -4.96 11.39 -1.10
N PHE A 86 -5.58 11.59 -2.27
CA PHE A 86 -4.93 11.47 -3.56
C PHE A 86 -4.22 12.79 -3.89
N LYS A 87 -2.88 12.82 -3.73
CA LYS A 87 -2.07 14.01 -4.02
C LYS A 87 -1.51 14.01 -5.42
N SER A 88 -1.13 12.84 -5.91
CA SER A 88 -0.69 12.66 -7.27
C SER A 88 -1.06 11.30 -7.83
N VAL A 89 -1.18 11.25 -9.15
CA VAL A 89 -1.25 10.01 -9.92
C VAL A 89 -0.14 10.05 -10.95
N THR A 90 0.67 9.00 -10.99
CA THR A 90 1.73 8.83 -11.98
C THR A 90 1.32 7.75 -12.98
N LEU A 91 1.25 8.11 -14.26
CA LEU A 91 0.94 7.20 -15.36
C LEU A 91 2.23 6.50 -15.81
N GLY A 92 2.14 5.17 -15.97
CA GLY A 92 3.25 4.35 -16.43
C GLY A 92 3.61 4.60 -17.89
N CYS A 93 4.89 4.41 -18.24
CA CYS A 93 5.41 4.71 -19.57
C CYS A 93 4.99 3.76 -20.70
N ALA A 94 4.52 2.55 -20.35
CA ALA A 94 4.12 1.51 -21.30
C ALA A 94 2.59 1.39 -21.50
N MET A 95 1.84 2.43 -21.09
CA MET A 95 0.38 2.44 -21.14
C MET A 95 -0.12 2.74 -22.55
N GLN A 96 -1.15 2.02 -23.00
CA GLN A 96 -1.83 2.31 -24.27
C GLN A 96 -2.58 3.64 -24.18
N GLU A 97 -2.60 4.41 -25.28
CA GLU A 97 -3.19 5.75 -25.32
C GLU A 97 -4.68 5.75 -24.95
N GLN A 98 -5.43 4.72 -25.39
CA GLN A 98 -6.84 4.59 -25.07
C GLN A 98 -7.08 4.49 -23.55
N ASP A 99 -6.29 3.68 -22.85
CA ASP A 99 -6.44 3.48 -21.41
C ASP A 99 -5.92 4.68 -20.63
N ARG A 100 -4.83 5.30 -21.11
CA ARG A 100 -4.33 6.58 -20.60
C ARG A 100 -5.42 7.63 -20.61
N ASN A 101 -6.11 7.81 -21.74
CA ASN A 101 -7.15 8.82 -21.88
C ASN A 101 -8.38 8.51 -21.01
N LYS A 102 -8.76 7.23 -20.87
CA LYS A 102 -9.81 6.82 -19.92
C LYS A 102 -9.45 7.19 -18.48
N ILE A 103 -8.24 6.86 -18.05
CA ILE A 103 -7.76 7.14 -16.68
C ILE A 103 -7.71 8.65 -16.43
N LEU A 104 -7.19 9.43 -17.37
CA LEU A 104 -7.19 10.89 -17.28
C LEU A 104 -8.59 11.45 -17.11
N CYS A 105 -9.55 10.98 -17.91
CA CYS A 105 -10.95 11.39 -17.79
C CYS A 105 -11.51 11.08 -16.40
N MET A 106 -11.24 9.90 -15.84
CA MET A 106 -11.66 9.53 -14.49
C MET A 106 -11.04 10.43 -13.42
N ILE A 107 -9.74 10.73 -13.52
CA ILE A 107 -9.04 11.58 -12.56
C ILE A 107 -9.60 13.00 -12.62
N HIS A 108 -9.75 13.60 -13.80
CA HIS A 108 -10.29 14.95 -13.94
C HIS A 108 -11.73 15.06 -13.41
N ASN A 109 -12.57 14.05 -13.63
CA ASN A 109 -13.96 14.06 -13.19
C ASN A 109 -14.13 13.81 -11.68
N HIS A 110 -13.27 12.99 -11.08
CA HIS A 110 -13.47 12.52 -9.71
C HIS A 110 -12.46 13.04 -8.69
N LEU A 111 -11.25 13.43 -9.12
CA LEU A 111 -10.10 13.82 -8.31
C LEU A 111 -9.44 15.12 -8.84
N PRO A 112 -10.19 16.24 -8.96
CA PRO A 112 -9.73 17.44 -9.68
C PRO A 112 -8.50 18.12 -9.06
N GLU A 113 -8.24 17.92 -7.76
CA GLU A 113 -7.10 18.50 -7.05
C GLU A 113 -5.82 17.65 -7.13
N THR A 114 -5.88 16.48 -7.78
CA THR A 114 -4.75 15.54 -7.87
C THR A 114 -3.79 15.97 -8.96
N SER A 115 -2.50 16.08 -8.65
CA SER A 115 -1.48 16.35 -9.65
C SER A 115 -1.24 15.12 -10.53
N ILE A 116 -1.25 15.30 -11.84
CA ILE A 116 -1.05 14.20 -12.79
C ILE A 116 0.37 14.26 -13.32
N PHE A 117 1.03 13.11 -13.38
CA PHE A 117 2.35 12.95 -13.94
C PHE A 117 2.38 11.79 -14.93
N GLU A 118 3.26 11.87 -15.90
CA GLU A 118 3.52 10.83 -16.87
C GLU A 118 5.00 10.49 -16.86
N ASN A 119 5.30 9.20 -16.80
CA ASN A 119 6.65 8.70 -16.96
C ASN A 119 6.97 8.48 -18.43
N LYS A 120 8.14 8.95 -18.88
CA LYS A 120 8.70 8.62 -20.19
C LYS A 120 10.06 7.96 -20.03
N ILE A 121 10.35 6.98 -20.89
CA ILE A 121 11.67 6.34 -20.93
C ILE A 121 12.69 7.38 -21.36
N ASN A 122 13.70 7.62 -20.53
CA ASN A 122 14.82 8.46 -20.92
C ASN A 122 15.68 7.68 -21.93
N LYS A 123 15.88 8.24 -23.13
CA LYS A 123 16.60 7.54 -24.21
C LYS A 123 18.12 7.48 -24.01
N ARG A 124 18.67 8.21 -23.03
CA ARG A 124 20.11 8.35 -22.81
C ARG A 124 20.58 7.66 -21.53
N ASN A 125 19.76 7.68 -20.49
CA ASN A 125 20.09 7.15 -19.18
C ASN A 125 19.13 6.02 -18.81
N TYR A 126 19.58 5.09 -17.95
CA TYR A 126 18.70 4.09 -17.32
C TYR A 126 17.81 4.75 -16.26
N SER A 127 16.89 5.61 -16.70
CA SER A 127 15.99 6.40 -15.86
C SER A 127 14.65 6.67 -16.54
N LEU A 128 13.69 7.16 -15.78
CA LEU A 128 12.43 7.69 -16.28
C LEU A 128 12.39 9.21 -16.09
N ASP A 129 11.92 9.92 -17.11
CA ASP A 129 11.58 11.33 -17.00
C ASP A 129 10.15 11.45 -16.43
N HIS A 130 10.00 12.16 -15.31
CA HIS A 130 8.72 12.37 -14.62
C HIS A 130 8.17 13.74 -14.99
N LEU A 131 7.16 13.77 -15.87
CA LEU A 131 6.63 15.00 -16.47
C LEU A 131 5.24 15.31 -15.91
N LYS A 132 5.01 16.55 -15.49
CA LYS A 132 3.69 17.01 -15.07
C LYS A 132 2.78 17.21 -16.30
N VAL A 133 1.53 16.75 -16.22
CA VAL A 133 0.49 16.87 -17.25
C VAL A 133 -0.55 17.91 -16.83
#